data_AF-A0A8B6EIZ2-F1
#
_entry.id   AF-A0A8B6EIZ2-F1
#
_cell.length_a   1.000
_cell.length_b   1.000
_cell.length_c   1.000
_cell.angle_alpha   90.00
_cell.angle_beta   90.00
_cell.angle_gamma   90.00
#
_symmetry.space_group_name_H-M   'P 1'
#
loop_
_entity.id
_entity.type
_entity.pdbx_description
1 polymer ?
#
loop_
_entity_poly.entity_id
_entity_poly.type
_entity_poly.pdbx_seq_one_letter_code
_entity_poly.pdbx_strand_id
1 'polypeptide(L)'
;MADLEAVLADVSYLMAMEKSKSTPAARASKKIILPDPSVKSVMNKHLTKMGEIKFDKIFGQKLGFLLFKEYCEQICDESVPQLKFYEETCNPVKHHFVLKSHSDGREIG
;
A
#
# COMPACT_ATOMS: atom_id res chain seq x y z
N MET A 1 -34.49 -27.83 1.53
CA MET A 1 -33.21 -27.80 0.79
C MET A 1 -32.34 -26.58 1.11
N ALA A 2 -32.86 -25.52 1.75
CA ALA A 2 -32.05 -24.35 2.15
C ALA A 2 -31.08 -24.60 3.32
N ASP A 3 -31.42 -25.50 4.24
CA ASP A 3 -30.66 -25.72 5.47
C ASP A 3 -29.27 -26.32 5.21
N LEU A 4 -29.18 -27.24 4.24
CA LEU A 4 -27.90 -27.85 3.85
C LEU A 4 -26.97 -26.86 3.13
N GLU A 5 -27.52 -25.99 2.27
CA GLU A 5 -26.73 -24.98 1.54
C GLU A 5 -26.16 -23.92 2.48
N ALA A 6 -26.91 -23.52 3.52
CA ALA A 6 -26.43 -22.58 4.53
C ALA A 6 -25.27 -23.15 5.35
N VAL A 7 -25.39 -24.41 5.80
CA VAL A 7 -24.31 -25.10 6.53
C VAL A 7 -23.06 -25.25 5.66
N LEU A 8 -23.24 -25.60 4.38
CA LEU A 8 -22.11 -25.71 3.45
C LEU A 8 -21.44 -24.35 3.18
N ALA A 9 -22.21 -23.27 3.11
CA ALA A 9 -21.67 -21.92 2.96
C ALA A 9 -20.80 -21.54 4.16
N ASP A 10 -21.27 -21.78 5.39
CA ASP A 10 -20.55 -21.45 6.62
C ASP A 10 -19.28 -22.28 6.78
N VAL A 11 -19.33 -23.58 6.51
CA VAL A 11 -18.15 -24.46 6.53
C VAL A 11 -17.14 -24.03 5.46
N SER A 12 -17.60 -23.67 4.26
CA SER A 12 -16.71 -23.19 3.19
C SER A 12 -16.03 -21.87 3.54
N TYR A 13 -16.73 -20.96 4.23
CA TYR A 13 -16.20 -19.69 4.68
C TYR A 13 -15.14 -19.88 5.76
N LEU A 14 -15.43 -20.70 6.78
CA LEU A 14 -14.46 -21.02 7.84
C LEU A 14 -13.21 -21.69 7.27
N MET A 15 -13.37 -22.66 6.37
CA MET A 15 -12.23 -23.28 5.68
C MET A 15 -11.46 -22.29 4.80
N ALA A 16 -12.13 -21.32 4.17
CA ALA A 16 -11.47 -20.26 3.42
C ALA A 16 -10.67 -19.32 4.34
N MET A 17 -11.22 -18.96 5.50
CA MET A 17 -10.51 -18.18 6.52
C MET A 17 -9.28 -18.93 7.04
N GLU A 18 -9.38 -20.23 7.30
CA GLU A 18 -8.27 -21.06 7.75
C GLU A 18 -7.19 -21.22 6.67
N LYS A 19 -7.57 -21.43 5.40
CA LYS A 19 -6.63 -21.47 4.27
C LYS A 19 -5.96 -20.12 4.00
N SER A 20 -6.66 -19.00 4.24
CA SER A 20 -6.11 -17.65 4.03
C SER A 20 -5.00 -17.28 5.01
N LYS A 21 -4.88 -17.98 6.15
CA LYS A 21 -3.79 -17.78 7.12
C LYS A 21 -2.47 -18.41 6.67
N SER A 22 -2.47 -19.40 5.77
CA SER A 22 -1.26 -20.08 5.30
C SER A 22 -1.01 -20.00 3.79
N THR A 23 -1.84 -19.26 3.05
CA THR A 23 -1.64 -19.04 1.61
C THR A 23 -1.49 -17.54 1.34
N PRO A 24 -0.38 -17.08 0.72
CA PRO A 24 -0.35 -15.74 0.17
C PRO A 24 -1.52 -15.66 -0.79
N ALA A 25 -2.45 -14.72 -0.57
CA ALA A 25 -3.69 -14.56 -1.32
C ALA A 25 -3.48 -14.92 -2.80
N ALA A 26 -4.01 -16.08 -3.20
CA ALA A 26 -3.89 -16.64 -4.54
C ALA A 26 -4.75 -15.85 -5.55
N ARG A 27 -4.50 -14.55 -5.67
CA ARG A 27 -4.82 -13.82 -6.90
C ARG A 27 -3.98 -14.47 -7.98
N ALA A 28 -4.60 -14.93 -9.07
CA ALA A 28 -3.91 -15.43 -10.24
C ALA A 28 -2.71 -14.52 -10.58
N SER A 29 -1.51 -15.04 -10.31
CA SER A 29 -0.24 -14.32 -10.26
C SER A 29 0.28 -13.99 -11.66
N LYS A 30 -0.54 -13.34 -12.50
CA LYS A 30 0.01 -12.72 -13.71
C LYS A 30 0.86 -11.54 -13.23
N LYS A 31 2.16 -11.80 -13.05
CA LYS A 31 3.18 -10.79 -12.75
C LYS A 31 2.93 -9.58 -13.65
N ILE A 32 2.62 -8.43 -13.06
CA ILE A 32 2.39 -7.21 -13.82
C ILE A 32 3.72 -6.87 -14.51
N ILE A 33 3.71 -6.84 -15.85
CA ILE A 33 4.87 -6.45 -16.65
C ILE A 33 4.78 -4.94 -16.83
N LEU A 34 5.81 -4.22 -16.38
CA LEU A 34 5.91 -2.79 -16.61
C LEU A 34 6.30 -2.51 -18.06
N PRO A 35 5.76 -1.46 -18.68
CA PRO A 35 6.19 -1.03 -20.01
C PRO A 35 7.65 -0.57 -20.00
N ASP A 36 8.26 -0.56 -21.18
CA ASP A 36 9.63 -0.09 -21.38
C ASP A 36 9.80 1.39 -20.96
N PRO A 37 10.94 1.80 -20.38
CA PRO A 37 11.17 3.17 -19.94
C PRO A 37 10.99 4.25 -21.02
N SER A 38 11.09 3.91 -22.31
CA SER A 38 10.81 4.83 -23.42
C SER A 38 9.41 5.44 -23.36
N VAL A 39 8.45 4.75 -22.72
CA VAL A 39 7.08 5.24 -22.51
C VAL A 39 7.06 6.56 -21.71
N LYS A 40 8.10 6.84 -20.91
CA LYS A 40 8.22 8.07 -20.10
C LYS A 40 8.03 9.34 -20.92
N SER A 41 8.60 9.41 -22.13
CA SER A 41 8.51 10.62 -22.98
C SER A 41 7.06 10.91 -23.38
N VAL A 42 6.30 9.87 -23.73
CA VAL A 42 4.89 9.98 -24.11
C VAL A 42 4.03 10.30 -22.88
N MET A 43 4.23 9.57 -21.79
CA MET A 43 3.46 9.76 -20.56
C MET A 43 3.69 11.12 -19.91
N ASN A 44 4.93 11.62 -19.90
CA ASN A 44 5.21 12.96 -19.39
C ASN A 44 4.42 14.02 -20.18
N LYS A 45 4.46 14.00 -21.51
CA LYS A 45 3.69 14.95 -22.33
C LYS A 45 2.19 14.86 -22.08
N HIS A 46 1.67 13.65 -21.93
CA HIS A 46 0.24 13.42 -21.66
C HIS A 46 -0.16 13.96 -20.29
N LEU A 47 0.56 13.59 -19.23
CA LEU A 47 0.29 14.03 -17.86
C LEU A 47 0.51 15.53 -17.67
N THR A 48 1.48 16.14 -18.37
CA THR A 48 1.66 17.60 -18.40
C THR A 48 0.44 18.30 -18.99
N LYS A 49 -0.08 17.81 -20.13
CA LYS A 49 -1.30 18.38 -20.74
C LYS A 49 -2.53 18.26 -19.85
N MET A 50 -2.63 17.16 -19.09
CA MET A 50 -3.70 16.98 -18.10
C MET A 50 -3.49 17.80 -16.82
N GLY A 51 -2.32 18.41 -16.62
CA GLY A 51 -2.00 19.15 -15.41
C GLY A 51 -1.79 18.27 -14.17
N GLU A 52 -1.48 16.98 -14.36
CA GLU A 52 -1.31 15.99 -13.29
C GLU A 52 0.15 15.90 -12.78
N ILE A 53 1.11 16.55 -13.47
CA ILE A 53 2.49 16.67 -12.98
C ILE A 53 2.59 17.84 -11.99
N LYS A 54 2.00 17.65 -10.81
CA LYS A 54 2.07 18.56 -9.67
C LYS A 54 2.38 17.77 -8.42
N PHE A 55 3.06 18.39 -7.45
CA PHE A 55 3.44 17.72 -6.21
C PHE A 55 2.22 17.11 -5.51
N ASP A 56 1.17 17.90 -5.26
CA ASP A 56 -0.04 17.44 -4.54
C ASP A 56 -0.71 16.24 -5.24
N LYS A 57 -0.68 16.22 -6.57
CA LYS A 57 -1.29 15.17 -7.40
C LYS A 57 -0.48 13.88 -7.38
N ILE A 58 0.85 13.98 -7.44
CA ILE A 58 1.76 12.83 -7.43
C ILE A 58 1.88 12.28 -6.01
N PHE A 59 2.12 13.16 -5.03
CA PHE A 59 2.29 12.81 -3.62
C PHE A 59 1.00 12.26 -3.00
N GLY A 60 -0.17 12.74 -3.44
CA GLY A 60 -1.47 12.20 -3.03
C GLY A 60 -1.78 10.79 -3.54
N GLN A 61 -0.98 10.26 -4.49
CA GLN A 61 -1.14 8.89 -4.98
C GLN A 61 -0.24 7.93 -4.20
N LYS A 62 -0.75 6.76 -3.84
CA LYS A 62 0.02 5.74 -3.11
C LYS A 62 1.34 5.36 -3.80
N LEU A 63 1.33 5.14 -5.11
CA LEU A 63 2.54 4.83 -5.88
C LEU A 63 3.47 6.03 -6.02
N GLY A 64 2.92 7.23 -6.23
CA GLY A 64 3.70 8.45 -6.33
C GLY A 64 4.44 8.79 -5.04
N PHE A 65 3.78 8.63 -3.88
CA PHE A 65 4.40 8.75 -2.56
C PHE A 65 5.55 7.74 -2.38
N LEU A 66 5.31 6.46 -2.66
CA LEU A 66 6.32 5.42 -2.46
C LEU A 66 7.58 5.66 -3.32
N LEU A 67 7.40 6.02 -4.59
CA LEU A 67 8.52 6.33 -5.49
C LEU A 67 9.23 7.62 -5.08
N PHE A 68 8.50 8.63 -4.62
CA PHE A 68 9.10 9.86 -4.10
C PHE A 68 9.92 9.60 -2.83
N LYS A 69 9.42 8.76 -1.93
CA LYS A 69 10.15 8.33 -0.74
C LYS A 69 11.44 7.59 -1.11
N GLU A 70 11.34 6.61 -2.01
CA GLU A 70 12.50 5.86 -2.49
C GLU A 70 13.55 6.80 -3.08
N TYR A 71 13.13 7.80 -3.87
CA TYR A 71 14.00 8.84 -4.37
C TYR A 71 14.69 9.63 -3.25
N CYS A 72 13.96 10.08 -2.22
CA CYS A 72 14.52 10.80 -1.09
C CYS A 72 15.50 9.96 -0.24
N GLU A 73 15.31 8.65 -0.16
CA GLU A 73 16.13 7.76 0.67
C GLU A 73 17.38 7.22 -0.05
N GLN A 74 17.28 7.00 -1.37
CA GLN A 74 18.32 6.28 -2.12
C GLN A 74 19.07 7.13 -3.14
N ILE A 75 18.46 8.23 -3.61
CA ILE A 75 19.00 9.02 -4.73
C ILE A 75 19.30 10.45 -4.31
N CYS A 76 18.53 11.01 -3.38
CA CYS A 76 18.73 12.36 -2.89
C CYS A 76 19.94 12.41 -1.95
N ASP A 77 20.95 13.20 -2.30
CA ASP A 77 22.14 13.42 -1.46
C ASP A 77 21.83 14.30 -0.22
N GLU A 78 20.69 14.99 -0.22
CA GLU A 78 20.26 15.86 0.86
C GLU A 78 19.29 15.14 1.81
N SER A 79 19.48 15.33 3.12
CA SER A 79 18.55 14.77 4.10
C SER A 79 17.20 15.47 4.04
N VAL A 80 16.12 14.71 3.88
CA VAL A 80 14.74 15.23 3.89
C VAL A 80 14.00 14.81 5.18
N PRO A 81 14.27 15.44 6.34
CA PRO A 81 13.66 15.08 7.62
C PRO A 81 12.15 15.31 7.66
N GLN A 82 11.62 16.23 6.84
CA GLN A 82 10.19 16.52 6.74
C GLN A 82 9.39 15.29 6.30
N LEU A 83 9.98 14.44 5.46
CA LEU A 83 9.35 13.21 5.01
C LEU A 83 9.20 12.20 6.16
N LYS A 84 10.22 12.08 7.02
CA LYS A 84 10.18 11.23 8.22
C LYS A 84 9.08 11.68 9.17
N PHE A 85 9.01 12.98 9.43
CA PHE A 85 7.97 13.57 10.27
C PHE A 85 6.55 13.34 9.71
N TYR A 86 6.38 13.48 8.40
CA TYR A 86 5.11 13.22 7.73
C TYR A 86 4.65 11.76 7.89
N GLU A 87 5.56 10.79 7.80
CA GLU A 87 5.23 9.38 7.99
C GLU A 87 4.86 8.99 9.42
N GLU A 88 5.42 9.69 10.40
CA GLU A 88 5.10 9.47 11.81
C GLU A 88 3.72 10.03 12.15
N THR A 89 3.42 11.23 11.65
CA THR A 89 2.19 11.94 11.99
C THR A 89 0.98 11.48 11.15
N CYS A 90 1.18 11.19 9.86
CA CYS A 90 0.10 11.03 8.89
C CYS A 90 -0.16 9.56 8.50
N ASN A 91 0.57 8.59 9.05
CA ASN A 91 0.29 7.18 8.81
C ASN A 91 -0.73 6.64 9.84
N PRO A 92 -2.03 6.53 9.50
CA PRO A 92 -3.05 6.06 10.43
C PRO A 92 -2.82 4.62 10.88
N VAL A 93 -2.05 3.83 10.11
CA VAL A 93 -1.68 2.45 10.49
C VAL A 93 -0.74 2.47 11.69
N LYS A 94 0.21 3.42 11.74
CA LYS A 94 1.08 3.60 12.92
C LYS A 94 0.27 4.10 14.12
N HIS A 95 -0.63 5.05 13.94
CA HIS A 95 -1.49 5.52 15.03
C HIS A 95 -2.40 4.42 15.60
N HIS A 96 -3.01 3.58 14.76
CA HIS A 96 -3.78 2.43 15.23
C HIS A 96 -2.90 1.39 15.93
N PHE A 97 -1.69 1.12 15.43
CA PHE A 97 -0.76 0.19 16.06
C PHE A 97 -0.22 0.71 17.39
N VAL A 98 0.11 2.00 17.49
CA VAL A 98 0.56 2.67 18.73
C VAL A 98 -0.55 2.70 19.78
N LEU A 99 -1.78 3.06 19.38
CA LEU A 99 -2.94 2.99 20.29
C LEU A 99 -3.20 1.55 20.75
N LYS A 100 -3.01 0.56 19.86
CA LYS A 100 -3.14 -0.86 20.20
C LYS A 100 -2.03 -1.36 21.12
N SER A 101 -0.78 -0.93 20.92
CA SER A 101 0.35 -1.20 21.82
C SER A 101 0.15 -0.58 23.20
N HIS A 102 -0.41 0.64 23.27
CA HIS A 102 -0.76 1.29 24.54
C HIS A 102 -1.93 0.61 25.25
N SER A 103 -2.93 0.09 24.53
CA SER A 103 -4.01 -0.70 25.13
C SER A 103 -3.59 -2.11 25.53
N ASP A 104 -2.58 -2.68 24.87
CA ASP A 104 -2.09 -4.05 25.11
C ASP A 104 -0.90 -4.11 26.12
N GLY A 105 -0.55 -3.00 26.76
CA GLY A 105 0.36 -2.99 27.92
C GLY A 105 1.78 -3.53 27.67
N ARG A 106 2.25 -3.59 26.42
CA ARG A 106 3.63 -3.97 26.11
C ARG A 106 4.49 -2.72 25.94
N GLU A 107 5.05 -2.28 27.07
CA GLU A 107 6.20 -1.39 27.08
C GLU A 107 7.34 -2.04 26.28
N ILE A 108 7.73 -1.40 25.19
CA ILE A 108 8.98 -1.72 24.50
C ILE A 108 10.10 -0.98 25.23
N GLY A 109 10.92 -1.72 25.97
CA GLY A 109 12.24 -1.29 26.44
C GLY A 109 13.31 -1.45 25.38
#